data_AF-A0A8X6MIQ2-F1
#
_entry.id   AF-A0A8X6MIQ2-F1
#
_cell.length_a   1.000
_cell.length_b   1.000
_cell.length_c   1.000
_cell.angle_alpha   90.00
_cell.angle_beta   90.00
_cell.angle_gamma   90.00
#
_symmetry.space_group_name_H-M   'P 1'
#
loop_
_entity.id
_entity.type
_entity.pdbx_description
1 polymer ?
#
loop_
_entity_poly.entity_id
_entity_poly.type
_entity_poly.pdbx_seq_one_letter_code
_entity_poly.pdbx_strand_id
1 'polypeptide(L)'
;MRLTSSFRILSLGIEMPLDSICVPQLGIRLKEIFRRLEENGLVLKISKCIFAKPEVEFLGHHVSANGIRPITERIQAILDFHRPSTVRLLRRFLGMLIFYRRFLPNAVKHQRKLNDFLVRIKKSKNKCIDWDENSIKTFEYCKQQLSESTTLAYPLSNVHLAIMVDASDTHNAVSGVLQQYDNNHW
;
A
#
# COMPACT_ATOMS: atom_id res chain seq x y z
N MET A 1 -24.78 14.88 9.30
CA MET A 1 -24.51 13.85 10.32
C MET A 1 -23.43 12.92 9.77
N ARG A 2 -22.19 13.02 10.25
CA ARG A 2 -21.05 12.22 9.74
C ARG A 2 -21.16 10.81 10.31
N LEU A 3 -21.58 9.84 9.49
CA LEU A 3 -21.54 8.43 9.85
C LEU A 3 -20.14 7.88 9.56
N THR A 4 -19.31 7.84 10.60
CA THR A 4 -18.14 6.97 10.65
C THR A 4 -18.63 5.58 11.02
N SER A 5 -18.89 4.71 10.05
CA SER A 5 -19.16 3.30 10.29
C SER A 5 -18.53 2.46 9.19
N SER A 6 -17.39 1.86 9.53
CA SER A 6 -16.69 0.89 8.69
C SER A 6 -17.51 -0.41 8.71
N PHE A 7 -18.34 -0.63 7.69
CA PHE A 7 -19.08 -1.87 7.52
C PHE A 7 -18.15 -2.95 6.95
N ARG A 8 -17.69 -3.84 7.83
CA ARG A 8 -16.90 -5.03 7.46
C ARG A 8 -17.84 -6.21 7.18
N ILE A 9 -18.03 -6.57 5.90
CA ILE A 9 -18.57 -7.88 5.50
C ILE A 9 -17.37 -8.78 5.16
N LEU A 10 -16.73 -9.32 6.21
CA LEU A 10 -15.52 -10.14 6.08
C LEU A 10 -15.76 -11.53 5.46
N SER A 11 -17.01 -11.99 5.34
CA SER A 11 -17.31 -13.34 4.83
C SER A 11 -17.27 -13.47 3.29
N LEU A 12 -17.16 -12.38 2.54
CA LEU A 12 -17.24 -12.37 1.08
C LEU A 12 -16.02 -11.75 0.38
N GLY A 13 -14.95 -11.42 1.09
CA GLY A 13 -13.75 -10.82 0.48
C GLY A 13 -14.01 -9.49 -0.25
N ILE A 14 -15.05 -8.75 0.16
CA ILE A 14 -15.42 -7.46 -0.42
C ILE A 14 -14.73 -6.36 0.40
N GLU A 15 -13.84 -5.60 -0.23
CA GLU A 15 -13.29 -4.38 0.35
C GLU A 15 -14.14 -3.18 -0.05
N MET A 16 -14.74 -2.50 0.93
CA MET A 16 -15.55 -1.29 0.75
C MET A 16 -14.89 -0.08 1.44
N PRO A 17 -14.02 0.68 0.76
CA PRO A 17 -13.80 2.09 1.08
C PRO A 17 -15.09 2.90 0.88
N LEU A 18 -15.20 4.04 1.57
CA LEU A 18 -16.40 4.89 1.66
C LEU A 18 -17.12 5.18 0.33
N ASP A 19 -16.44 5.13 -0.82
CA ASP A 19 -16.99 5.51 -2.13
C ASP A 19 -16.73 4.49 -3.27
N SER A 20 -16.21 3.29 -3.00
CA SER A 20 -15.87 2.32 -4.07
C SER A 20 -15.95 0.87 -3.59
N ILE A 21 -16.35 -0.05 -4.46
CA ILE A 21 -16.47 -1.49 -4.14
C ILE A 21 -15.70 -2.26 -5.21
N CYS A 22 -14.78 -3.12 -4.80
CA CYS A 22 -14.08 -4.05 -5.70
C CYS A 22 -14.49 -5.48 -5.38
N VAL A 23 -14.88 -6.23 -6.41
CA VAL A 23 -15.35 -7.62 -6.30
C VAL A 23 -14.51 -8.48 -7.25
N PRO A 24 -13.54 -9.25 -6.75
CA PRO A 24 -12.69 -10.09 -7.59
C PRO A 24 -13.42 -11.25 -8.27
N GLN A 25 -14.61 -11.63 -7.79
CA GLN A 25 -15.36 -12.81 -8.24
C GLN A 25 -16.77 -12.44 -8.72
N LEU A 26 -16.92 -12.37 -10.04
CA LEU A 26 -18.00 -11.65 -10.73
C LEU A 26 -19.41 -12.28 -10.60
N GLY A 27 -19.52 -13.61 -10.47
CA GLY A 27 -20.79 -14.31 -10.72
C GLY A 27 -21.81 -14.25 -9.59
N ILE A 28 -21.51 -14.87 -8.45
CA ILE A 28 -22.50 -15.10 -7.38
C ILE A 28 -22.59 -13.89 -6.43
N ARG A 29 -21.49 -13.14 -6.28
CA ARG A 29 -21.40 -12.04 -5.30
C ARG A 29 -22.03 -10.74 -5.76
N LEU A 30 -22.13 -10.50 -7.07
CA LEU A 30 -22.61 -9.22 -7.60
C LEU A 30 -24.12 -9.00 -7.38
N LYS A 31 -24.94 -10.05 -7.54
CA LYS A 31 -26.38 -10.00 -7.27
C LYS A 31 -26.67 -9.66 -5.81
N GLU A 32 -25.93 -10.28 -4.89
CA GLU A 32 -26.06 -10.03 -3.45
C GLU A 32 -25.64 -8.59 -3.08
N ILE A 33 -24.60 -8.06 -3.73
CA ILE A 33 -24.19 -6.67 -3.54
C ILE A 33 -25.29 -5.72 -4.01
N PHE A 34 -25.85 -5.93 -5.20
CA PHE A 34 -26.94 -5.08 -5.69
C PHE A 34 -28.17 -5.14 -4.80
N ARG A 35 -28.55 -6.33 -4.32
CA ARG A 35 -29.63 -6.50 -3.33
C ARG A 35 -29.37 -5.69 -2.07
N ARG A 36 -28.17 -5.78 -1.48
CA ARG A 36 -27.82 -5.01 -0.27
C ARG A 36 -27.79 -3.51 -0.51
N LEU A 37 -27.32 -3.07 -1.66
CA LEU A 37 -27.31 -1.65 -2.01
C LEU A 37 -28.73 -1.11 -2.10
N GLU A 38 -29.63 -1.85 -2.77
CA GLU A 38 -31.05 -1.53 -2.87
C GLU A 38 -31.73 -1.48 -1.50
N GLU A 39 -31.51 -2.49 -0.65
CA GLU A 39 -32.06 -2.55 0.72
C GLU A 39 -31.62 -1.37 1.60
N ASN A 40 -30.45 -0.81 1.34
CA ASN A 40 -29.91 0.34 2.08
C ASN A 40 -30.12 1.68 1.35
N GLY A 41 -30.87 1.70 0.24
CA GLY A 41 -31.15 2.91 -0.53
C GLY A 41 -29.91 3.54 -1.19
N LEU A 42 -28.87 2.76 -1.45
CA LEU A 42 -27.64 3.22 -2.10
C LEU A 42 -27.75 3.11 -3.62
N VAL A 43 -27.58 4.24 -4.31
CA VAL A 43 -27.64 4.31 -5.78
C VAL A 43 -26.24 4.34 -6.37
N LEU A 44 -25.97 3.46 -7.31
CA LEU A 44 -24.71 3.42 -8.04
C LEU A 44 -24.70 4.42 -9.20
N LYS A 45 -23.62 5.19 -9.30
CA LYS A 45 -23.36 5.99 -10.51
C LYS A 45 -22.75 5.08 -11.59
N ILE A 46 -23.58 4.60 -12.52
CA ILE A 46 -23.18 3.67 -13.58
C ILE A 46 -21.95 4.15 -14.36
N SER A 47 -21.81 5.46 -14.57
CA SER A 47 -20.65 6.04 -15.28
C SER A 47 -19.30 5.85 -14.56
N LYS A 48 -19.29 5.42 -13.29
CA LYS A 48 -18.09 5.12 -12.50
C LYS A 48 -17.95 3.62 -12.21
N CYS A 49 -18.91 2.80 -12.61
CA CYS A 49 -18.87 1.37 -12.37
C CYS A 49 -18.08 0.69 -13.49
N ILE A 50 -17.16 -0.18 -13.10
CA ILE A 50 -16.37 -0.99 -14.02
C ILE A 50 -16.74 -2.45 -13.74
N PHE A 51 -17.24 -3.14 -14.75
CA PHE A 51 -17.68 -4.53 -14.64
C PHE A 51 -16.90 -5.43 -15.60
N ALA A 52 -16.69 -6.68 -15.19
CA ALA A 52 -16.15 -7.75 -16.03
C ALA A 52 -14.83 -7.42 -16.75
N LYS A 53 -13.95 -6.64 -16.11
CA LYS A 53 -12.60 -6.37 -16.62
C LYS A 53 -11.59 -7.35 -16.02
N PRO A 54 -10.58 -7.81 -16.79
CA PRO A 54 -9.51 -8.67 -16.29
C PRO A 54 -8.58 -7.95 -15.30
N GLU A 55 -8.54 -6.62 -15.40
CA GLU A 55 -7.77 -5.74 -14.55
C GLU A 55 -8.53 -4.44 -14.27
N VAL A 56 -8.32 -3.89 -13.07
CA VAL A 56 -8.97 -2.64 -12.63
C VAL A 56 -8.06 -1.88 -11.67
N GLU A 57 -8.11 -0.55 -11.75
CA GLU A 57 -7.49 0.31 -10.76
C GLU A 57 -8.43 0.52 -9.57
N PHE A 58 -7.94 0.22 -8.37
CA PHE A 58 -8.71 0.34 -7.14
C PHE A 58 -7.83 0.83 -5.99
N LEU A 59 -8.25 1.90 -5.31
CA LEU A 59 -7.56 2.50 -4.15
C LEU A 59 -6.05 2.73 -4.34
N GLY A 60 -5.63 3.17 -5.51
CA GLY A 60 -4.21 3.43 -5.79
C GLY A 60 -3.39 2.20 -6.15
N HIS A 61 -4.05 1.08 -6.43
CA HIS A 61 -3.44 -0.19 -6.84
C HIS A 61 -4.05 -0.69 -8.14
N HIS A 62 -3.27 -1.44 -8.89
CA HIS A 62 -3.72 -2.23 -10.03
C HIS A 62 -4.05 -3.63 -9.55
N VAL A 63 -5.31 -4.03 -9.69
CA VAL A 63 -5.87 -5.30 -9.23
C VAL A 63 -6.12 -6.15 -10.47
N SER A 64 -5.47 -7.32 -10.52
CA SER A 64 -5.56 -8.26 -11.64
C SER A 64 -5.72 -9.69 -11.13
N ALA A 65 -5.95 -10.67 -12.00
CA ALA A 65 -5.97 -12.08 -11.60
C ALA A 65 -4.64 -12.54 -10.95
N ASN A 66 -3.51 -11.95 -11.36
CA ASN A 66 -2.17 -12.32 -10.88
C ASN A 66 -1.83 -11.71 -9.50
N GLY A 67 -2.67 -10.83 -8.98
CA GLY A 67 -2.45 -10.14 -7.71
C GLY A 67 -2.62 -8.64 -7.78
N ILE A 68 -2.09 -7.97 -6.75
CA ILE A 68 -2.19 -6.55 -6.52
C ILE A 68 -0.79 -5.92 -6.65
N ARG A 69 -0.68 -4.85 -7.43
CA ARG A 69 0.55 -4.04 -7.53
C ARG A 69 0.25 -2.56 -7.41
N PRO A 70 1.21 -1.71 -7.02
CA PRO A 70 1.04 -0.26 -7.09
C PRO A 70 0.78 0.20 -8.53
N ILE A 71 0.01 1.27 -8.68
CA ILE A 71 -0.21 1.94 -9.98
C ILE A 71 1.11 2.58 -10.45
N THR A 72 1.46 2.39 -11.72
CA THR A 72 2.74 2.81 -12.30
C THR A 72 2.93 4.32 -12.21
N GLU A 73 1.87 5.11 -12.42
CA GLU A 73 1.87 6.57 -12.31
C GLU A 73 2.19 7.02 -10.88
N ARG A 74 1.77 6.25 -9.87
CA ARG A 74 2.08 6.54 -8.47
C ARG A 74 3.53 6.22 -8.12
N ILE A 75 4.07 5.14 -8.67
CA ILE A 75 5.50 4.82 -8.57
C ILE A 75 6.32 5.93 -9.24
N GLN A 76 5.95 6.32 -10.47
CA GLN A 76 6.63 7.35 -11.23
C GLN A 76 6.63 8.69 -10.50
N ALA A 77 5.50 9.10 -9.91
CA ALA A 77 5.43 10.31 -9.09
C ALA A 77 6.36 10.27 -7.86
N ILE A 78 6.74 9.09 -7.37
CA ILE A 78 7.73 8.95 -6.29
C ILE A 78 9.16 8.96 -6.84
N LEU A 79 9.40 8.39 -8.02
CA LEU A 79 10.69 8.47 -8.72
C LEU A 79 11.03 9.92 -9.14
N ASP A 80 10.03 10.67 -9.55
CA ASP A 80 10.15 12.10 -9.90
C ASP A 80 10.10 13.00 -8.66
N PHE A 81 9.92 12.42 -7.48
CA PHE A 81 9.91 13.19 -6.24
C PHE A 81 11.29 13.80 -6.01
N HIS A 82 11.33 15.12 -6.11
CA HIS A 82 12.53 15.90 -5.89
C HIS A 82 12.94 15.84 -4.42
N ARG A 83 14.24 15.95 -4.18
CA ARG A 83 14.79 15.89 -2.83
C ARG A 83 14.05 16.89 -1.90
N PRO A 84 13.47 16.43 -0.78
CA PRO A 84 12.73 17.30 0.12
C PRO A 84 13.61 18.43 0.67
N SER A 85 13.25 19.68 0.39
CA SER A 85 13.95 20.85 0.96
C SER A 85 13.53 21.16 2.40
N THR A 86 12.35 20.68 2.82
CA THR A 86 11.77 20.97 4.14
C THR A 86 11.33 19.70 4.87
N VAL A 87 11.30 19.77 6.21
CA VAL A 87 10.81 18.67 7.08
C VAL A 87 9.40 18.23 6.69
N ARG A 88 8.52 19.18 6.31
CA ARG A 88 7.16 18.87 5.83
C ARG A 88 7.17 17.96 4.60
N LEU A 89 8.01 18.26 3.61
CA LEU A 89 8.11 17.46 2.39
C LEU A 89 8.72 16.07 2.69
N LEU A 90 9.70 15.99 3.59
CA LEU A 90 10.28 14.72 4.00
C LEU A 90 9.26 13.81 4.71
N ARG A 91 8.41 14.38 5.59
CA ARG A 91 7.31 13.61 6.21
C ARG A 91 6.30 13.12 5.19
N ARG A 92 5.98 13.93 4.18
CA ARG A 92 5.08 13.55 3.09
C ARG A 92 5.67 12.36 2.31
N PHE A 93 6.96 12.40 1.99
CA PHE A 93 7.65 11.29 1.33
C PHE A 93 7.66 10.02 2.19
N LEU A 94 7.97 10.12 3.49
CA LEU A 94 7.93 8.98 4.41
C LEU A 94 6.52 8.38 4.53
N GLY A 95 5.48 9.20 4.54
CA GLY A 95 4.09 8.72 4.52
C GLY A 95 3.77 7.90 3.27
N MET A 96 4.27 8.31 2.11
CA MET A 96 4.13 7.56 0.85
C MET A 96 4.86 6.21 0.92
N LEU A 97 6.09 6.20 1.45
CA LEU A 97 6.86 4.96 1.65
C LEU A 97 6.14 3.97 2.57
N ILE A 98 5.52 4.45 3.64
CA ILE A 98 4.75 3.61 4.58
C ILE A 98 3.51 3.03 3.89
N PHE A 99 2.83 3.81 3.04
CA PHE A 99 1.67 3.33 2.28
C PHE A 99 2.04 2.14 1.38
N TYR A 100 3.18 2.20 0.69
CA TYR A 100 3.67 1.16 -0.20
C TYR A 100 4.57 0.10 0.46
N ARG A 101 4.79 0.17 1.78
CA ARG A 101 5.73 -0.72 2.50
C ARG A 101 5.50 -2.21 2.26
N ARG A 102 4.26 -2.62 2.01
CA ARG A 102 3.89 -4.03 1.79
C ARG A 102 4.46 -4.60 0.49
N PHE A 103 4.81 -3.74 -0.46
CA PHE A 103 5.41 -4.11 -1.76
C PHE A 103 6.93 -3.97 -1.77
N LEU A 104 7.52 -3.55 -0.65
CA LEU A 104 8.94 -3.23 -0.53
C LEU A 104 9.63 -4.24 0.40
N PRO A 105 10.48 -5.14 -0.13
CA PRO A 105 11.31 -5.98 0.73
C PRO A 105 12.27 -5.12 1.56
N ASN A 106 12.43 -5.43 2.85
CA ASN A 106 13.40 -4.79 3.75
C ASN A 106 13.31 -3.25 3.88
N ALA A 107 12.15 -2.67 3.60
CA ALA A 107 11.95 -1.21 3.63
C ALA A 107 12.28 -0.57 4.98
N VAL A 108 12.13 -1.33 6.07
CA VAL A 108 12.28 -0.86 7.46
C VAL A 108 13.67 -0.28 7.72
N LYS A 109 14.73 -0.91 7.20
CA LYS A 109 16.12 -0.49 7.43
C LYS A 109 16.39 0.92 6.90
N HIS A 110 15.93 1.20 5.68
CA HIS A 110 16.17 2.48 5.01
C HIS A 110 15.18 3.56 5.47
N GLN A 111 13.92 3.18 5.71
CA GLN A 111 12.94 4.07 6.34
C GLN A 111 13.41 4.56 7.71
N ARG A 112 14.04 3.70 8.51
CA ARG A 112 14.62 4.10 9.79
C ARG A 112 15.68 5.17 9.64
N LYS A 113 16.66 4.98 8.75
CA LYS A 113 17.74 5.97 8.54
C LYS A 113 17.17 7.36 8.23
N LEU A 114 16.13 7.43 7.40
CA LEU A 114 15.42 8.69 7.11
C LEU A 114 14.59 9.21 8.30
N ASN A 115 14.00 8.34 9.11
CA ASN A 115 13.30 8.73 10.34
C ASN A 115 14.28 9.27 11.40
N ASP A 116 15.43 8.64 11.60
CA ASP A 116 16.48 9.10 12.51
C ASP A 116 17.01 10.48 12.08
N PHE A 117 17.22 10.66 10.77
CA PHE A 117 17.53 11.95 10.19
C PHE A 117 16.43 12.99 10.47
N LEU A 118 15.16 12.64 10.29
CA LEU A 118 14.04 13.51 10.60
C LEU A 118 13.94 13.88 12.10
N VAL A 119 14.27 12.95 13.00
CA VAL A 119 14.32 13.20 14.46
C VAL A 119 15.41 14.22 14.80
N ARG A 120 16.58 14.16 14.15
CA ARG A 120 17.67 15.14 14.36
C ARG A 120 17.27 16.56 13.94
N ILE A 121 16.39 16.71 12.96
CA ILE A 121 15.98 18.01 12.40
C ILE A 121 14.79 18.64 13.17
N LYS A 122 14.25 17.98 14.21
CA LYS A 122 12.99 18.29 14.93
C LYS A 122 12.74 19.73 15.44
N LYS A 123 13.61 20.71 15.21
CA LYS A 123 13.46 22.08 15.73
C LYS A 123 12.45 22.96 14.99
N SER A 124 12.02 22.68 13.75
CA SER A 124 10.91 23.41 13.09
C SER A 124 10.39 22.73 11.82
N LYS A 125 9.07 22.80 11.56
CA LYS A 125 8.41 22.22 10.35
C LYS A 125 8.86 22.89 9.04
N ASN A 126 9.32 24.14 9.11
CA ASN A 126 9.78 24.94 7.97
C ASN A 126 11.31 25.03 7.90
N LYS A 127 12.03 24.26 8.72
CA LYS A 127 13.49 24.25 8.67
C LYS A 127 13.94 23.63 7.35
N CYS A 128 14.87 24.31 6.67
CA CYS A 128 15.59 23.73 5.54
C CYS A 128 16.35 22.48 6.00
N ILE A 129 16.32 21.45 5.16
CA ILE A 129 17.02 20.20 5.42
C ILE A 129 18.43 20.33 4.84
N ASP A 130 19.44 20.25 5.72
CA ASP A 130 20.82 20.05 5.31
C ASP A 130 21.05 18.55 5.10
N TRP A 131 21.15 18.16 3.83
CA TRP A 131 21.34 16.77 3.43
C TRP A 131 22.81 16.39 3.48
N ASP A 132 23.15 15.39 4.28
CA ASP A 132 24.44 14.72 4.19
C ASP A 132 24.44 13.63 3.10
N GLU A 133 25.62 13.20 2.66
CA GLU A 133 25.76 12.19 1.62
C GLU A 133 25.06 10.86 1.94
N ASN A 134 25.05 10.42 3.20
CA ASN A 134 24.40 9.16 3.58
C ASN A 134 22.88 9.28 3.51
N SER A 135 22.33 10.43 3.91
CA SER A 135 20.90 10.71 3.80
C SER A 135 20.47 10.81 2.34
N ILE A 136 21.28 11.40 1.46
CA ILE A 136 21.02 11.46 0.01
C ILE A 136 20.99 10.04 -0.58
N LYS A 137 22.02 9.23 -0.32
CA LYS A 137 22.10 7.84 -0.79
C LYS A 137 20.90 7.02 -0.30
N THR A 138 20.52 7.19 0.95
CA THR A 138 19.35 6.49 1.53
C THR A 138 18.05 6.92 0.85
N PHE A 139 17.88 8.21 0.56
CA PHE A 139 16.69 8.73 -0.11
C PHE A 139 16.55 8.18 -1.53
N GLU A 140 17.61 8.21 -2.34
CA GLU A 140 17.58 7.66 -3.70
C GLU A 140 17.38 6.14 -3.68
N TYR A 141 18.00 5.43 -2.74
CA TYR A 141 17.77 3.99 -2.57
C TYR A 141 16.29 3.67 -2.28
N CYS A 142 15.65 4.42 -1.38
CA CYS A 142 14.22 4.25 -1.11
C CYS A 142 13.34 4.46 -2.35
N LYS A 143 13.73 5.39 -3.24
CA LYS A 143 13.02 5.62 -4.50
C LYS A 143 13.18 4.44 -5.46
N GLN A 144 14.41 3.90 -5.58
CA GLN A 144 14.67 2.74 -6.43
C GLN A 144 13.92 1.49 -5.95
N GLN A 145 13.89 1.23 -4.64
CA GLN A 145 13.15 0.09 -4.11
C GLN A 145 11.65 0.17 -4.43
N LEU A 146 11.08 1.37 -4.49
CA LEU A 146 9.69 1.57 -4.92
C LEU A 146 9.46 1.28 -6.40
N SER A 147 10.46 1.47 -7.27
CA SER A 147 10.36 1.02 -8.66
C SER A 147 10.44 -0.50 -8.80
N GLU A 148 11.16 -1.16 -7.90
CA GLU A 148 11.30 -2.62 -7.87
C GLU A 148 10.14 -3.30 -7.11
N SER A 149 9.01 -2.61 -6.91
CA SER A 149 7.91 -3.10 -6.09
C SER A 149 7.36 -4.44 -6.59
N THR A 150 7.26 -5.41 -5.68
CA THR A 150 6.78 -6.77 -6.02
C THR A 150 5.26 -6.80 -6.16
N THR A 151 4.74 -7.66 -7.03
CA THR A 151 3.30 -7.97 -7.06
C THR A 151 2.93 -8.84 -5.87
N LEU A 152 1.91 -8.46 -5.11
CA LEU A 152 1.39 -9.27 -4.01
C LEU A 152 0.31 -10.24 -4.50
N ALA A 153 0.49 -11.53 -4.23
CA ALA A 153 -0.51 -12.55 -4.50
C ALA A 153 -1.74 -12.38 -3.58
N TYR A 154 -2.89 -12.88 -4.03
CA TYR A 154 -4.06 -12.98 -3.16
C TYR A 154 -3.88 -14.09 -2.14
N PRO A 155 -4.41 -13.90 -0.91
CA PRO A 155 -4.43 -14.96 0.08
C PRO A 155 -5.29 -16.13 -0.42
N LEU A 156 -4.70 -17.33 -0.50
CA LEU A 156 -5.42 -18.55 -0.82
C LEU A 156 -6.08 -19.11 0.45
N SER A 157 -7.32 -19.59 0.31
CA SER A 157 -8.00 -20.29 1.40
C SER A 157 -7.47 -21.73 1.42
N ASN A 158 -7.00 -22.21 2.57
CA ASN A 158 -6.49 -23.58 2.80
C ASN A 158 -5.04 -23.87 2.38
N VAL A 159 -4.18 -22.86 2.31
CA VAL A 159 -2.72 -23.05 2.17
C VAL A 159 -2.00 -22.79 3.49
N HIS A 160 -0.82 -23.38 3.66
CA HIS A 160 0.01 -23.10 4.83
C HIS A 160 0.53 -21.67 4.75
N LEU A 161 0.39 -20.93 5.84
CA LEU A 161 0.94 -19.59 6.00
C LEU A 161 2.17 -19.67 6.89
N ALA A 162 3.23 -18.95 6.51
CA ALA A 162 4.41 -18.75 7.33
C ALA A 162 4.67 -17.25 7.50
N ILE A 163 5.12 -16.86 8.69
CA ILE A 163 5.64 -15.52 8.93
C ILE A 163 7.15 -15.65 9.07
N MET A 164 7.89 -15.06 8.13
CA MET A 164 9.33 -14.95 8.21
C MET A 164 9.67 -13.60 8.84
N VAL A 165 10.31 -13.63 10.02
CA VAL A 165 10.66 -12.44 10.79
C VAL A 165 12.17 -12.30 10.83
N ASP A 166 12.67 -11.09 10.60
CA ASP A 166 14.07 -10.73 10.77
C ASP A 166 14.18 -9.50 11.67
N ALA A 167 15.21 -9.47 12.52
CA ALA A 167 15.46 -8.39 13.45
C ALA A 167 16.94 -8.02 13.46
N SER A 168 17.21 -6.72 13.51
CA SER A 168 18.57 -6.18 13.49
C SER A 168 18.77 -5.20 14.63
N ASP A 169 19.62 -5.59 15.60
CA ASP A 169 20.03 -4.73 16.72
C ASP A 169 20.87 -3.54 16.24
N THR A 170 21.72 -3.73 15.23
CA THR A 170 22.52 -2.63 14.67
C THR A 170 21.66 -1.51 14.08
N HIS A 171 20.42 -1.82 13.69
CA HIS A 171 19.48 -0.88 13.14
C HIS A 171 18.19 -0.78 13.99
N ASN A 172 18.18 -1.23 15.26
CA ASN A 172 16.98 -1.60 16.08
C ASN A 172 15.67 -1.80 15.28
N ALA A 173 15.72 -2.61 14.23
CA ALA A 173 14.63 -2.74 13.26
C ALA A 173 14.09 -4.16 13.29
N VAL A 174 12.77 -4.30 13.09
CA VAL A 174 12.09 -5.60 12.92
C VAL A 174 11.35 -5.57 11.59
N SER A 175 11.52 -6.62 10.80
CA SER A 175 10.84 -6.84 9.53
C SER A 175 10.11 -8.17 9.57
N GLY A 176 9.01 -8.27 8.84
CA GLY A 176 8.24 -9.50 8.74
C GLY A 176 7.59 -9.59 7.37
N VAL A 177 7.63 -10.79 6.77
CA VAL A 177 6.93 -11.11 5.54
C VAL A 177 5.99 -12.28 5.83
N LEU A 178 4.71 -12.09 5.48
CA LEU A 178 3.73 -13.18 5.48
C LEU A 178 3.80 -13.87 4.11
N GLN A 179 4.09 -15.16 4.13
CA GLN A 179 4.22 -16.03 2.96
C GLN A 179 3.13 -17.11 2.99
N GLN A 180 2.80 -17.62 1.81
CA GLN A 180 1.84 -18.69 1.64
C GLN A 180 2.45 -19.79 0.77
N TYR A 181 2.34 -21.04 1.20
CA TYR A 181 2.90 -22.17 0.46
C TYR A 181 2.01 -22.51 -0.73
N ASP A 182 2.50 -22.25 -1.94
CA ASP A 182 1.80 -22.47 -3.19
C ASP A 182 2.75 -23.07 -4.24
N ASN A 183 2.27 -24.03 -5.04
CA ASN A 183 3.05 -24.70 -6.10
C ASN A 183 4.44 -25.21 -5.66
N ASN A 184 4.55 -25.80 -4.47
CA ASN A 184 5.81 -26.28 -3.85
C ASN A 184 6.84 -25.18 -3.50
N HIS A 185 6.42 -23.93 -3.36
CA HIS A 185 7.27 -22.80 -2.98
C HIS A 185 6.61 -21.94 -1.88
N TRP A 186 7.42 -21.21 -1.10
CA TRP A 186 6.99 -20.27 -0.07
C TRP A 186 6.95 -18.82 -0.58
#